data_AF-A0AAW9R2W2-F1
#
_entry.id   AF-A0AAW9R2W2-F1
#
_cell.length_a   1.000
_cell.length_b   1.000
_cell.length_c   1.000
_cell.angle_alpha   90.00
_cell.angle_beta   90.00
_cell.angle_gamma   90.00
#
_symmetry.space_group_name_H-M   'P 1'
#
loop_
_entity.id
_entity.type
_entity.pdbx_description
1 polymer ?
#
loop_
_entity_poly.entity_id
_entity_poly.type
_entity_poly.pdbx_seq_one_letter_code
_entity_poly.pdbx_strand_id
1 'polypeptide(L)'
;MRAPRTLSIVGASEESAAHVRLLLRMAGMRLEHAWALQDGEEADLVILEPSDDVASRTLQARYQAAGIAFAILCDADAVVMHGMVLRRPIKLGQLVAVLNAAGKLRDNIPVVTGADSDFYNAELGDLIPDGRSAATWDRPEHAHGEVADDATPASTVDAFELLVHGDPLEEPLPSAPLITSDTRIEPHRHSATARSAMRHNETGTHDASLLGVTPMQVEPISLGDHSHLPPAQASTAGLDQGRPVLPALLAEGAILSPTRLSGEGLADLILDPKLRRYYSRAGLHELQPYVEAGSDRVQSARSVGSELQQARENQRAGSFDELRWLVALTTSRGRLDASLDPGGSYSVSHALDSAPDLRAHGRIVALMATPMHLHVLARVSGAQMEEVFDVVNAYHAIGRLDYVPRQSLQGYAKKDERNPLSRLFSRK
;
A
#
# COMPACT_ATOMS: atom_id res chain seq x y z
N MET A 1 -17.45 -12.27 -42.29
CA MET A 1 -17.99 -11.38 -41.23
C MET A 1 -16.85 -11.10 -40.27
N ARG A 2 -16.56 -9.84 -39.94
CA ARG A 2 -15.56 -9.51 -38.91
C ARG A 2 -16.03 -10.07 -37.57
N ALA A 3 -15.12 -10.62 -36.76
CA ALA A 3 -15.44 -11.13 -35.43
C ALA A 3 -16.04 -10.00 -34.56
N PRO A 4 -17.02 -10.30 -33.69
CA PRO A 4 -17.56 -9.30 -32.77
C PRO A 4 -16.47 -8.90 -31.77
N ARG A 5 -16.36 -7.60 -31.53
CA ARG A 5 -15.48 -7.00 -30.53
C ARG A 5 -16.08 -7.11 -29.14
N THR A 6 -15.22 -7.08 -28.14
CA THR A 6 -15.61 -7.36 -26.76
C THR A 6 -15.56 -6.10 -25.90
N LEU A 7 -16.61 -5.88 -25.11
CA LEU A 7 -16.76 -4.76 -24.18
C LEU A 7 -16.89 -5.30 -22.75
N SER A 8 -16.08 -4.78 -21.83
CA SER A 8 -16.17 -5.07 -20.40
C SER A 8 -16.51 -3.81 -19.62
N ILE A 9 -17.28 -3.93 -18.54
CA ILE A 9 -17.67 -2.82 -17.66
C ILE A 9 -17.18 -3.16 -16.26
N VAL A 10 -16.29 -2.33 -15.71
CA VAL A 10 -15.59 -2.59 -14.44
C VAL A 10 -15.85 -1.43 -13.46
N GLY A 11 -16.19 -1.79 -12.22
CA GLY A 11 -16.42 -0.82 -11.14
C GLY A 11 -17.76 -0.07 -11.21
N ALA A 12 -18.54 -0.26 -12.29
CA ALA A 12 -19.79 0.47 -12.48
C ALA A 12 -20.93 -0.06 -11.60
N SER A 13 -21.81 0.85 -11.15
CA SER A 13 -23.02 0.43 -10.44
C SER A 13 -23.93 -0.42 -11.33
N GLU A 14 -24.74 -1.32 -10.73
CA GLU A 14 -25.63 -2.21 -11.49
C GLU A 14 -26.60 -1.43 -12.40
N GLU A 15 -27.10 -0.29 -11.91
CA GLU A 15 -27.92 0.65 -12.67
C GLU A 15 -27.19 1.17 -13.92
N SER A 16 -25.93 1.54 -13.76
CA SER A 16 -25.11 2.13 -14.82
C SER A 16 -24.71 1.08 -15.86
N ALA A 17 -24.34 -0.10 -15.40
CA ALA A 17 -24.11 -1.25 -16.26
C ALA A 17 -25.37 -1.61 -17.05
N ALA A 18 -26.56 -1.62 -16.42
CA ALA A 18 -27.83 -1.88 -17.09
C ALA A 18 -28.16 -0.80 -18.13
N HIS A 19 -27.90 0.48 -17.82
CA HIS A 19 -28.10 1.58 -18.75
C HIS A 19 -27.19 1.48 -19.97
N VAL A 20 -25.89 1.16 -19.78
CA VAL A 20 -24.96 0.94 -20.89
C VAL A 20 -25.40 -0.25 -21.75
N ARG A 21 -25.84 -1.37 -21.15
CA ARG A 21 -26.37 -2.52 -21.90
C ARG A 21 -27.59 -2.15 -22.74
N LEU A 22 -28.51 -1.34 -22.20
CA LEU A 22 -29.67 -0.85 -22.92
C LEU A 22 -29.26 0.01 -24.11
N LEU A 23 -28.37 0.97 -23.88
CA LEU A 23 -27.86 1.85 -24.94
C LEU A 23 -27.10 1.09 -26.02
N LEU A 24 -26.33 0.06 -25.66
CA LEU A 24 -25.65 -0.81 -26.62
C LEU A 24 -26.65 -1.54 -27.52
N ARG A 25 -27.75 -2.05 -26.95
CA ARG A 25 -28.82 -2.68 -27.73
C ARG A 25 -29.51 -1.68 -28.67
N MET A 26 -29.64 -0.42 -28.24
CA MET A 26 -30.19 0.67 -29.06
C MET A 26 -29.21 1.19 -30.13
N ALA A 27 -27.91 1.03 -29.92
CA ALA A 27 -26.88 1.53 -30.82
C ALA A 27 -26.91 0.85 -32.19
N GLY A 28 -27.32 -0.43 -32.26
CA GLY A 28 -27.73 -1.11 -33.49
C GLY A 28 -26.80 -0.85 -34.69
N MET A 29 -27.37 -0.44 -35.84
CA MET A 29 -26.63 -0.17 -37.09
C MET A 29 -25.72 1.07 -37.06
N ARG A 30 -25.66 1.82 -35.95
CA ARG A 30 -24.81 3.02 -35.83
C ARG A 30 -23.38 2.66 -35.43
N LEU A 31 -23.12 1.41 -35.09
CA LEU A 31 -21.81 0.89 -34.74
C LEU A 31 -21.10 0.39 -35.99
N GLU A 32 -19.85 0.79 -36.17
CA GLU A 32 -19.02 0.34 -37.29
C GLU A 32 -18.54 -1.11 -37.11
N HIS A 33 -18.49 -1.59 -35.86
CA HIS A 33 -18.15 -2.96 -35.50
C HIS A 33 -19.26 -3.58 -34.65
N ALA A 34 -19.44 -4.89 -34.73
CA ALA A 34 -20.32 -5.60 -33.81
C ALA A 34 -19.65 -5.67 -32.43
N TRP A 35 -20.38 -5.34 -31.37
CA TRP A 35 -19.88 -5.36 -29.99
C TRP A 35 -20.69 -6.36 -29.14
N ALA A 36 -19.99 -7.16 -28.35
CA ALA A 36 -20.55 -8.10 -27.39
C ALA A 36 -20.04 -7.76 -25.98
N LEU A 37 -20.91 -7.84 -24.97
CA LEU A 37 -20.43 -7.77 -23.59
C LEU A 37 -19.74 -9.07 -23.22
N GLN A 38 -18.59 -8.95 -22.57
CA GLN A 38 -17.87 -10.06 -22.00
C GLN A 38 -17.30 -9.64 -20.65
N ASP A 39 -17.46 -10.50 -19.65
CA ASP A 39 -16.82 -10.34 -18.35
C ASP A 39 -15.38 -10.85 -18.45
N GLY A 40 -14.40 -10.01 -18.11
CA GLY A 40 -12.98 -10.34 -18.15
C GLY A 40 -12.05 -9.17 -18.48
N GLU A 41 -10.75 -9.40 -18.34
CA GLU A 41 -9.69 -8.39 -18.58
C GLU A 41 -9.18 -8.37 -20.03
N GLU A 42 -9.61 -9.31 -20.88
CA GLU A 42 -9.22 -9.42 -22.30
C GLU A 42 -10.18 -8.68 -23.27
N ALA A 43 -10.91 -7.68 -22.80
CA ALA A 43 -11.87 -6.96 -23.62
C ALA A 43 -11.18 -5.97 -24.58
N ASP A 44 -11.75 -5.79 -25.79
CA ASP A 44 -11.30 -4.79 -26.76
C ASP A 44 -11.55 -3.34 -26.30
N LEU A 45 -12.52 -3.14 -25.42
CA LEU A 45 -12.75 -1.88 -24.70
C LEU A 45 -13.18 -2.17 -23.27
N VAL A 46 -12.62 -1.42 -22.32
CA VAL A 46 -13.04 -1.46 -20.92
C VAL A 46 -13.68 -0.13 -20.52
N ILE A 47 -14.91 -0.14 -20.03
CA ILE A 47 -15.55 1.03 -19.40
C ILE A 47 -15.28 0.96 -17.90
N LEU A 48 -14.62 1.98 -17.37
CA LEU A 48 -14.21 2.10 -15.98
C LEU A 48 -15.04 3.17 -15.28
N GLU A 49 -15.72 2.81 -14.20
CA GLU A 49 -16.27 3.79 -13.28
C GLU A 49 -15.32 3.91 -12.08
N PRO A 50 -14.51 4.99 -11.99
CA PRO A 50 -13.60 5.17 -10.88
C PRO A 50 -14.40 5.46 -9.61
N SER A 51 -14.26 4.59 -8.60
CA SER A 51 -14.67 4.91 -7.24
C SER A 51 -13.53 5.59 -6.47
N ASP A 52 -13.84 6.25 -5.36
CA ASP A 52 -12.85 6.91 -4.50
C ASP A 52 -11.86 5.96 -3.82
N ASP A 53 -12.02 4.65 -4.00
CA ASP A 53 -11.09 3.65 -3.49
C ASP A 53 -9.77 3.64 -4.27
N VAL A 54 -8.69 3.35 -3.54
CA VAL A 54 -7.33 3.28 -4.09
C VAL A 54 -7.25 2.19 -5.16
N ALA A 55 -7.97 1.07 -4.99
CA ALA A 55 -8.04 0.01 -6.00
C ALA A 55 -8.52 0.54 -7.35
N SER A 56 -9.57 1.36 -7.39
CA SER A 56 -10.11 1.94 -8.62
C SER A 56 -9.18 2.96 -9.28
N ARG A 57 -8.41 3.71 -8.50
CA ARG A 57 -7.39 4.64 -9.01
C ARG A 57 -6.23 3.91 -9.72
N THR A 58 -5.88 2.71 -9.24
CA THR A 58 -4.83 1.90 -9.88
C THR A 58 -5.30 1.22 -11.18
N LEU A 59 -6.61 1.01 -11.38
CA LEU A 59 -7.14 0.40 -12.59
C LEU A 59 -6.84 1.23 -13.85
N GLN A 60 -7.04 2.55 -13.79
CA GLN A 60 -6.75 3.43 -14.92
C GLN A 60 -5.29 3.34 -15.36
N ALA A 61 -4.36 3.45 -14.40
CA ALA A 61 -2.92 3.34 -14.67
C ALA A 61 -2.55 1.95 -15.24
N ARG A 62 -3.22 0.89 -14.77
CA ARG A 62 -3.02 -0.48 -15.24
C ARG A 62 -3.44 -0.67 -16.69
N TYR A 63 -4.65 -0.23 -17.07
CA TYR A 63 -5.13 -0.36 -18.46
C TYR A 63 -4.34 0.52 -19.42
N GLN A 64 -3.92 1.71 -18.96
CA GLN A 64 -3.03 2.58 -19.72
C GLN A 64 -1.66 1.93 -19.95
N ALA A 65 -1.03 1.34 -18.93
CA ALA A 65 0.24 0.64 -19.07
C ALA A 65 0.15 -0.62 -19.94
N ALA A 66 -1.00 -1.30 -19.91
CA ALA A 66 -1.27 -2.49 -20.74
C ALA A 66 -1.61 -2.15 -22.21
N GLY A 67 -1.76 -0.87 -22.56
CA GLY A 67 -2.18 -0.44 -23.90
C GLY A 67 -3.60 -0.88 -24.29
N ILE A 68 -4.42 -1.26 -23.30
CA ILE A 68 -5.81 -1.66 -23.52
C ILE A 68 -6.65 -0.39 -23.69
N ALA A 69 -7.51 -0.35 -24.70
CA ALA A 69 -8.41 0.78 -24.88
C ALA A 69 -9.41 0.83 -23.72
N PHE A 70 -9.52 1.99 -23.06
CA PHE A 70 -10.46 2.19 -21.97
C PHE A 70 -11.22 3.52 -22.09
N ALA A 71 -12.43 3.54 -21.51
CA ALA A 71 -13.26 4.73 -21.39
C ALA A 71 -13.65 4.94 -19.92
N ILE A 72 -13.58 6.18 -19.44
CA ILE A 72 -13.90 6.55 -18.07
C ILE A 72 -15.35 7.01 -18.00
N LEU A 73 -16.17 6.34 -17.19
CA LEU A 73 -17.51 6.75 -16.82
C LEU A 73 -17.44 7.71 -15.63
N CYS A 74 -17.83 8.96 -15.82
CA CYS A 74 -17.76 9.99 -14.77
C CYS A 74 -18.99 10.91 -14.77
N ASP A 75 -19.08 11.75 -13.75
CA ASP A 75 -20.11 12.78 -13.66
C ASP A 75 -19.91 13.92 -14.68
N ALA A 76 -20.96 14.70 -14.89
CA ALA A 76 -20.99 15.74 -15.93
C ALA A 76 -19.85 16.77 -15.78
N ASP A 77 -19.48 17.08 -14.55
CA ASP A 77 -18.53 18.10 -14.11
C ASP A 77 -17.12 17.55 -13.79
N ALA A 78 -16.94 16.23 -13.81
CA ALA A 78 -15.66 15.61 -13.50
C ALA A 78 -14.57 15.95 -14.53
N VAL A 79 -13.42 16.43 -14.07
CA VAL A 79 -12.26 16.72 -14.95
C VAL A 79 -11.50 15.42 -15.22
N VAL A 80 -11.38 15.05 -16.49
CA VAL A 80 -10.63 13.87 -16.94
C VAL A 80 -9.53 14.34 -17.88
N MET A 81 -8.27 14.13 -17.50
CA MET A 81 -7.12 14.66 -18.23
C MET A 81 -6.76 13.83 -19.47
N HIS A 82 -7.03 12.51 -19.45
CA HIS A 82 -6.64 11.60 -20.54
C HIS A 82 -7.63 10.44 -20.70
N GLY A 83 -7.85 10.00 -21.94
CA GLY A 83 -8.66 8.82 -22.28
C GLY A 83 -10.05 9.16 -22.85
N MET A 84 -10.78 8.13 -23.31
CA MET A 84 -12.16 8.29 -23.75
C MET A 84 -13.07 8.53 -22.56
N VAL A 85 -14.11 9.38 -22.69
CA VAL A 85 -14.96 9.75 -21.56
C VAL A 85 -16.44 9.53 -21.85
N LEU A 86 -17.12 8.86 -20.93
CA LEU A 86 -18.57 8.70 -20.86
C LEU A 86 -19.08 9.54 -19.68
N ARG A 87 -19.87 10.57 -19.95
CA ARG A 87 -20.36 11.50 -18.92
C ARG A 87 -21.80 11.17 -18.58
N ARG A 88 -22.14 11.21 -17.29
CA ARG A 88 -23.53 11.10 -16.84
C ARG A 88 -24.27 12.41 -17.14
N PRO A 89 -25.54 12.35 -17.59
CA PRO A 89 -26.27 11.15 -18.02
C PRO A 89 -25.75 10.60 -19.36
N ILE A 90 -25.52 9.28 -19.43
CA ILE A 90 -24.95 8.63 -20.62
C ILE A 90 -25.93 8.74 -21.78
N LYS A 91 -25.53 9.42 -22.86
CA LYS A 91 -26.34 9.56 -24.08
C LYS A 91 -25.93 8.53 -25.13
N LEU A 92 -26.91 8.04 -25.90
CA LEU A 92 -26.67 7.08 -26.98
C LEU A 92 -25.59 7.55 -27.97
N GLY A 93 -25.60 8.84 -28.33
CA GLY A 93 -24.59 9.41 -29.23
C GLY A 93 -23.17 9.35 -28.67
N GLN A 94 -23.02 9.55 -27.36
CA GLN A 94 -21.72 9.49 -26.68
C GLN A 94 -21.18 8.05 -26.65
N LEU A 95 -22.04 7.07 -26.32
CA LEU A 95 -21.64 5.66 -26.33
C LEU A 95 -21.22 5.20 -27.73
N VAL A 96 -21.98 5.57 -28.77
CA VAL A 96 -21.64 5.24 -30.16
C VAL A 96 -20.29 5.85 -30.57
N ALA A 97 -20.02 7.10 -30.19
CA ALA A 97 -18.75 7.76 -30.51
C ALA A 97 -17.56 7.02 -29.86
N VAL A 98 -17.67 6.66 -28.58
CA VAL A 98 -16.63 5.92 -27.85
C VAL A 98 -16.40 4.53 -28.47
N LEU A 99 -17.46 3.78 -28.76
CA LEU A 99 -17.35 2.44 -29.34
C LEU A 99 -16.75 2.47 -30.75
N ASN A 100 -17.10 3.44 -31.59
CA ASN A 100 -16.50 3.55 -32.93
C ASN A 100 -15.05 4.04 -32.88
N ALA A 101 -14.69 4.90 -31.91
CA ALA A 101 -13.31 5.32 -31.69
C ALA A 101 -12.42 4.16 -31.23
N ALA A 102 -12.87 3.39 -30.22
CA ALA A 102 -12.21 2.16 -29.79
C ALA A 102 -12.15 1.11 -30.93
N GLY A 103 -13.22 1.06 -31.73
CA GLY A 103 -13.29 0.46 -33.06
C GLY A 103 -12.02 0.71 -33.89
N LYS A 104 -11.81 1.96 -34.26
CA LYS A 104 -10.72 2.35 -35.15
C LYS A 104 -9.34 2.12 -34.55
N LEU A 105 -9.17 2.37 -33.24
CA LEU A 105 -7.89 2.21 -32.56
C LEU A 105 -7.34 0.78 -32.67
N ARG A 106 -8.21 -0.21 -32.51
CA ARG A 106 -7.86 -1.63 -32.62
C ARG A 106 -7.66 -2.11 -34.06
N ASP A 107 -8.27 -1.47 -35.05
CA ASP A 107 -8.01 -1.78 -36.47
C ASP A 107 -6.59 -1.32 -36.89
N ASN A 108 -6.00 -0.34 -36.19
CA ASN A 108 -4.64 0.18 -36.43
C ASN A 108 -3.53 -0.57 -35.66
N ILE A 109 -3.88 -1.51 -34.77
CA ILE A 109 -2.92 -2.35 -34.05
C ILE A 109 -2.91 -3.71 -34.76
N PRO A 110 -1.87 -4.05 -35.55
CA PRO A 110 -1.80 -5.36 -36.18
C PRO A 110 -1.80 -6.42 -35.08
N VAL A 111 -2.81 -7.30 -35.10
CA VAL A 111 -2.83 -8.49 -34.27
C VAL A 111 -1.73 -9.39 -34.80
N VAL A 112 -0.55 -9.34 -34.18
CA VAL A 112 0.54 -10.27 -34.46
C VAL A 112 0.12 -11.63 -33.89
N THR A 113 -0.55 -12.43 -34.72
CA THR A 113 -0.70 -13.85 -34.45
C THR A 113 0.68 -14.48 -34.64
N GLY A 114 1.16 -15.25 -33.66
CA GLY A 114 2.50 -15.88 -33.66
C GLY A 114 2.75 -16.94 -34.75
N ALA A 115 2.05 -16.87 -35.88
CA ALA A 115 2.21 -17.70 -37.06
C ALA A 115 2.92 -16.99 -38.23
N ASP A 116 3.17 -15.67 -38.15
CA ASP A 116 3.91 -14.98 -39.20
C ASP A 116 5.41 -15.16 -39.02
N SER A 117 6.02 -15.79 -40.03
CA SER A 117 7.45 -16.11 -40.13
C SER A 117 8.37 -14.88 -40.12
N ASP A 118 7.80 -13.69 -40.28
CA ASP A 118 8.54 -12.43 -40.37
C ASP A 118 8.85 -11.82 -38.99
N PHE A 119 8.28 -12.37 -37.91
CA PHE A 119 8.57 -11.92 -36.54
C PHE A 119 10.05 -12.05 -36.16
N TYR A 120 10.74 -13.06 -36.69
CA TYR A 120 12.18 -13.26 -36.43
C TYR A 120 13.09 -12.43 -37.35
N ASN A 121 12.55 -11.81 -38.40
CA ASN A 121 13.30 -11.05 -39.40
C ASN A 121 13.08 -9.53 -39.32
N ALA A 122 12.13 -9.07 -38.49
CA ALA A 122 11.91 -7.64 -38.28
C ALA A 122 13.01 -7.04 -37.41
N GLU A 123 13.76 -6.07 -37.94
CA GLU A 123 14.69 -5.28 -37.14
C GLU A 123 13.91 -4.44 -36.11
N LEU A 124 14.49 -4.26 -34.92
CA LEU A 124 13.86 -3.64 -33.73
C LEU A 124 13.27 -2.22 -33.97
N GLY A 125 13.57 -1.59 -35.11
CA GLY A 125 13.03 -0.31 -35.54
C GLY A 125 11.71 -0.36 -36.31
N ASP A 126 11.36 -1.47 -36.98
CA ASP A 126 10.16 -1.57 -37.81
C ASP A 126 8.87 -1.85 -37.01
N LEU A 127 9.01 -2.21 -35.74
CA LEU A 127 7.92 -2.51 -34.80
C LEU A 127 7.56 -1.32 -33.90
N ILE A 128 8.25 -0.18 -34.05
CA ILE A 128 7.88 1.05 -33.36
C ILE A 128 6.77 1.70 -34.18
N PRO A 129 5.53 1.82 -33.66
CA PRO A 129 4.49 2.54 -34.39
C PRO A 129 4.96 3.98 -34.60
N ASP A 130 4.98 4.43 -35.86
CA ASP A 130 5.31 5.80 -36.22
C ASP A 130 4.54 6.76 -35.30
N GLY A 131 5.28 7.54 -34.49
CA GLY A 131 4.75 8.47 -33.47
C GLY A 131 3.85 9.58 -34.03
N ARG A 132 3.46 9.52 -35.31
CA ARG A 132 2.50 10.40 -35.96
C ARG A 132 1.05 10.18 -35.51
N SER A 133 0.68 9.02 -34.95
CA SER A 133 -0.68 8.82 -34.39
C SER A 133 -0.81 9.12 -32.90
N ALA A 134 0.30 9.20 -32.14
CA ALA A 134 0.28 9.67 -30.76
C ALA A 134 0.14 11.20 -30.67
N ALA A 135 0.61 11.92 -31.70
CA ALA A 135 0.64 13.39 -31.73
C ALA A 135 -0.72 14.07 -31.96
N THR A 136 -1.79 13.34 -32.30
CA THR A 136 -3.09 13.96 -32.60
C THR A 136 -3.90 14.27 -31.34
N TRP A 137 -3.58 13.67 -30.20
CA TRP A 137 -4.45 13.68 -29.01
C TRP A 137 -3.85 14.37 -27.78
N ASP A 138 -2.55 14.71 -27.81
CA ASP A 138 -1.90 15.60 -26.84
C ASP A 138 -2.18 17.10 -27.12
N ARG A 139 -3.30 17.41 -27.79
CA ARG A 139 -3.79 18.78 -27.91
C ARG A 139 -4.77 19.05 -26.78
N PRO A 140 -4.39 19.82 -25.73
CA PRO A 140 -5.38 20.35 -24.83
C PRO A 140 -6.39 21.17 -25.63
N GLU A 141 -7.68 21.01 -25.33
CA GLU A 141 -8.80 21.58 -26.08
C GLU A 141 -8.91 23.12 -25.96
N HIS A 142 -7.87 23.79 -25.44
CA HIS A 142 -7.78 25.24 -25.32
C HIS A 142 -7.00 25.86 -26.51
N ALA A 143 -7.35 25.49 -27.73
CA ALA A 143 -7.07 26.33 -28.90
C ALA A 143 -8.33 27.18 -29.15
N HIS A 144 -8.48 28.24 -28.37
CA HIS A 144 -9.54 29.22 -28.55
C HIS A 144 -9.41 29.86 -29.94
N GLY A 145 -10.50 29.86 -30.69
CA GLY A 145 -10.60 30.56 -31.96
C GLY A 145 -10.38 32.06 -31.80
N GLU A 146 -9.79 32.67 -32.83
CA GLU A 146 -9.59 34.11 -32.97
C GLU A 146 -10.87 34.89 -32.63
N VAL A 147 -10.77 35.76 -31.63
CA VAL A 147 -11.64 36.93 -31.49
C VAL A 147 -10.76 38.13 -31.18
N ALA A 148 -10.99 39.19 -31.94
CA ALA A 148 -10.18 40.40 -32.05
C ALA A 148 -10.07 41.22 -30.77
N ASP A 149 -9.01 42.04 -30.75
CA ASP A 149 -8.66 43.11 -29.81
C ASP A 149 -9.85 43.92 -29.26
N ASP A 150 -9.84 44.18 -27.95
CA ASP A 150 -10.02 45.55 -27.47
C ASP A 150 -9.32 45.83 -26.12
N ALA A 151 -8.58 46.94 -26.13
CA ALA A 151 -7.91 47.76 -25.13
C ALA A 151 -7.83 47.42 -23.60
N THR A 152 -6.57 47.43 -23.12
CA THR A 152 -5.95 47.71 -21.78
C THR A 152 -6.48 48.90 -20.94
N PRO A 153 -5.98 49.19 -19.70
CA PRO A 153 -5.30 48.36 -18.67
C PRO A 153 -5.75 48.65 -17.20
N ALA A 154 -5.40 47.77 -16.24
CA ALA A 154 -5.03 48.20 -14.87
C ALA A 154 -4.17 47.12 -14.18
N SER A 155 -3.06 47.58 -13.63
CA SER A 155 -1.91 46.82 -13.13
C SER A 155 -2.20 45.93 -11.92
N THR A 156 -1.84 44.65 -12.02
CA THR A 156 -1.34 43.87 -10.88
C THR A 156 -0.15 43.06 -11.37
N VAL A 157 0.96 43.13 -10.63
CA VAL A 157 2.23 42.51 -10.97
C VAL A 157 2.04 41.00 -11.01
N ASP A 158 2.28 40.40 -12.17
CA ASP A 158 2.04 38.99 -12.42
C ASP A 158 3.22 38.16 -11.89
N ALA A 159 3.01 37.51 -10.74
CA ALA A 159 4.01 36.64 -10.10
C ALA A 159 4.46 35.47 -11.01
N PHE A 160 3.72 35.21 -12.09
CA PHE A 160 4.04 34.17 -13.06
C PHE A 160 5.12 34.59 -14.07
N GLU A 161 5.22 35.87 -14.43
CA GLU A 161 6.29 36.33 -15.36
C GLU A 161 7.68 36.29 -14.72
N LEU A 162 7.78 36.56 -13.42
CA LEU A 162 9.03 36.41 -12.65
C LEU A 162 9.52 34.95 -12.61
N LEU A 163 8.61 33.98 -12.73
CA LEU A 163 8.95 32.55 -12.70
C LEU A 163 9.48 32.05 -14.05
N VAL A 164 9.04 32.68 -15.14
CA VAL A 164 9.39 32.24 -16.52
C VAL A 164 10.66 32.93 -17.03
N HIS A 165 10.93 34.16 -16.58
CA HIS A 165 12.07 34.97 -17.07
C HIS A 165 13.05 35.44 -15.99
N GLY A 166 12.89 35.03 -14.73
CA GLY A 166 13.81 35.35 -13.64
C GLY A 166 15.18 34.69 -13.81
N ASP A 167 16.26 35.44 -13.55
CA ASP A 167 17.63 34.93 -13.54
C ASP A 167 17.79 33.91 -12.38
N PRO A 168 18.16 32.63 -12.64
CA PRO A 168 18.21 31.59 -11.62
C PRO A 168 19.30 31.76 -10.56
N LEU A 169 20.10 32.84 -10.62
CA LEU A 169 21.14 33.15 -9.63
C LEU A 169 20.81 34.33 -8.70
N GLU A 170 19.69 35.03 -8.89
CA GLU A 170 19.21 36.04 -7.95
C GLU A 170 18.25 35.41 -6.93
N GLU A 171 18.72 35.22 -5.69
CA GLU A 171 17.85 34.83 -4.58
C GLU A 171 16.89 35.99 -4.24
N PRO A 172 15.56 35.75 -4.20
CA PRO A 172 14.62 36.77 -3.75
C PRO A 172 14.85 37.06 -2.27
N LEU A 173 14.92 38.35 -1.92
CA LEU A 173 15.11 38.81 -0.55
C LEU A 173 14.07 38.16 0.39
N PRO A 174 14.50 37.55 1.50
CA PRO A 174 13.57 36.90 2.41
C PRO A 174 12.57 37.92 2.95
N SER A 175 11.30 37.54 2.98
CA SER A 175 10.25 38.30 3.64
C SER A 175 10.67 38.56 5.09
N ALA A 176 10.67 39.83 5.51
CA ALA A 176 11.08 40.20 6.86
C ALA A 176 10.33 39.34 7.90
N PRO A 177 11.02 38.79 8.92
CA PRO A 177 10.36 37.98 9.93
C PRO A 177 9.27 38.82 10.62
N LEU A 178 8.08 38.24 10.81
CA LEU A 178 6.97 38.81 11.59
C LEU A 178 7.27 38.94 13.09
N ILE A 179 8.54 38.78 13.48
CA ILE A 179 9.03 38.82 14.85
C ILE A 179 10.11 39.89 14.90
N THR A 180 9.75 41.05 15.44
CA THR A 180 10.66 42.15 15.71
C THR A 180 11.38 41.93 17.05
N SER A 181 12.51 42.60 17.26
CA SER A 181 13.39 42.46 18.44
C SER A 181 12.77 42.88 19.79
N ASP A 182 11.52 43.35 19.78
CA ASP A 182 10.67 43.71 20.90
C ASP A 182 9.55 42.69 21.18
N THR A 183 9.51 41.56 20.45
CA THR A 183 8.54 40.49 20.69
C THR A 183 8.88 39.76 22.01
N ARG A 184 8.12 40.07 23.07
CA ARG A 184 8.20 39.39 24.38
C ARG A 184 7.13 38.31 24.51
N ILE A 185 7.55 37.11 24.94
CA ILE A 185 6.66 36.04 25.35
C ILE A 185 6.33 36.24 26.83
N GLU A 186 5.09 36.62 27.16
CA GLU A 186 4.63 36.63 28.55
C GLU A 186 4.07 35.26 28.95
N PRO A 187 4.47 34.70 30.12
CA PRO A 187 3.83 33.50 30.65
C PRO A 187 2.43 33.86 31.16
N HIS A 188 1.42 33.60 30.34
CA HIS A 188 0.02 33.68 30.78
C HIS A 188 -0.25 32.53 31.77
N ARG A 189 -0.20 32.84 33.08
CA ARG A 189 -0.77 31.97 34.10
C ARG A 189 -2.28 31.98 33.91
N HIS A 190 -2.81 31.01 33.18
CA HIS A 190 -4.25 30.76 33.16
C HIS A 190 -4.71 30.57 34.60
N SER A 191 -5.67 31.40 35.00
CA SER A 191 -6.42 31.27 36.23
C SER A 191 -6.97 29.86 36.35
N ALA A 192 -6.85 29.31 37.56
CA ALA A 192 -7.34 27.98 37.91
C ALA A 192 -8.81 27.84 37.49
N THR A 193 -9.09 26.95 36.54
CA THR A 193 -10.46 26.54 36.24
C THR A 193 -11.04 25.85 37.47
N ALA A 194 -12.35 25.99 37.69
CA ALA A 194 -13.08 25.58 38.89
C ALA A 194 -12.87 24.11 39.35
N ARG A 195 -12.28 23.26 38.49
CA ARG A 195 -11.91 21.88 38.81
C ARG A 195 -10.58 21.75 39.58
N SER A 196 -9.70 22.76 39.54
CA SER A 196 -8.42 22.81 40.30
C SER A 196 -8.60 23.35 41.72
N ALA A 197 -9.62 24.20 41.96
CA ALA A 197 -9.93 24.77 43.27
C ALA A 197 -10.50 23.76 44.29
N MET A 198 -10.92 22.58 43.84
CA MET A 198 -11.54 21.55 44.70
C MET A 198 -10.56 20.53 45.29
N ARG A 199 -9.26 20.66 45.01
CA ARG A 199 -8.20 19.79 45.56
C ARG A 199 -7.25 20.48 46.55
N HIS A 200 -7.42 21.78 46.77
CA HIS A 200 -6.50 22.58 47.59
C HIS A 200 -7.11 23.08 48.91
N ASN A 201 -8.25 22.53 49.34
CA ASN A 201 -8.90 22.95 50.58
C ASN A 201 -8.77 21.95 51.72
N GLU A 202 -7.56 21.42 51.96
CA GLU A 202 -7.32 20.59 53.15
C GLU A 202 -5.85 20.51 53.57
N THR A 203 -5.15 21.64 53.63
CA THR A 203 -3.90 21.74 54.42
C THR A 203 -3.70 23.15 54.93
N GLY A 204 -4.06 23.38 56.19
CA GLY A 204 -3.80 24.63 56.89
C GLY A 204 -4.41 24.70 58.28
N THR A 205 -3.70 24.11 59.25
CA THR A 205 -3.56 24.58 60.65
C THR A 205 -4.81 24.96 61.45
N HIS A 206 -5.13 24.19 62.49
CA HIS A 206 -5.33 24.74 63.84
C HIS A 206 -5.20 23.66 64.93
N ASP A 207 -4.37 24.00 65.90
CA ASP A 207 -4.23 23.40 67.21
C ASP A 207 -5.50 23.70 68.04
N ALA A 208 -6.22 22.66 68.46
CA ALA A 208 -7.24 22.73 69.51
C ALA A 208 -7.56 21.31 70.02
N SER A 209 -7.11 21.02 71.24
CA SER A 209 -7.58 19.91 72.04
C SER A 209 -9.11 19.96 72.20
N LEU A 210 -9.79 18.80 72.14
CA LEU A 210 -10.80 18.32 73.11
C LEU A 210 -11.42 16.98 72.63
N LEU A 211 -11.24 15.96 73.48
CA LEU A 211 -12.01 14.72 73.67
C LEU A 211 -12.54 13.92 72.46
N GLY A 212 -11.90 12.76 72.26
CA GLY A 212 -12.57 11.47 72.47
C GLY A 212 -13.10 10.76 71.23
N VAL A 213 -12.22 10.08 70.47
CA VAL A 213 -12.36 8.68 70.01
C VAL A 213 -10.96 8.20 69.61
N THR A 214 -10.48 7.08 70.16
CA THR A 214 -9.17 6.49 69.80
C THR A 214 -9.27 5.70 68.49
N PRO A 215 -8.49 6.02 67.44
CA PRO A 215 -8.32 5.12 66.30
C PRO A 215 -7.30 4.02 66.61
N MET A 216 -7.64 2.83 66.13
CA MET A 216 -6.90 1.58 66.20
C MET A 216 -5.45 1.74 65.68
N GLN A 217 -4.47 1.27 66.45
CA GLN A 217 -3.06 1.24 66.07
C GLN A 217 -2.86 0.25 64.91
N VAL A 218 -2.61 0.79 63.71
CA VAL A 218 -1.97 0.03 62.63
C VAL A 218 -0.49 0.38 62.70
N GLU A 219 0.34 -0.60 63.04
CA GLU A 219 1.79 -0.41 63.04
C GLU A 219 2.29 -0.11 61.62
N PRO A 220 3.23 0.84 61.46
CA PRO A 220 3.93 1.02 60.20
C PRO A 220 4.80 -0.21 59.93
N ILE A 221 4.63 -0.81 58.75
CA ILE A 221 5.55 -1.83 58.24
C ILE A 221 6.93 -1.19 58.18
N SER A 222 7.80 -1.61 59.10
CA SER A 222 9.20 -1.21 59.12
C SER A 222 9.88 -1.77 57.87
N LEU A 223 10.32 -0.90 56.95
CA LEU A 223 11.29 -1.29 55.93
C LEU A 223 12.56 -1.71 56.65
N GLY A 224 12.84 -3.01 56.64
CA GLY A 224 14.11 -3.56 57.06
C GLY A 224 15.23 -3.01 56.17
N ASP A 225 16.29 -2.57 56.83
CA ASP A 225 17.58 -2.26 56.22
C ASP A 225 18.12 -3.51 55.52
N HIS A 226 18.03 -3.51 54.19
CA HIS A 226 18.62 -4.54 53.33
C HIS A 226 19.90 -3.99 52.70
N SER A 227 20.86 -3.59 53.51
CA SER A 227 22.25 -3.35 53.11
C SER A 227 23.02 -4.66 52.84
N HIS A 228 22.34 -5.64 52.24
CA HIS A 228 22.93 -6.86 51.67
C HIS A 228 22.01 -7.46 50.60
N LEU A 229 21.64 -6.66 49.60
CA LEU A 229 21.11 -7.17 48.34
C LEU A 229 22.21 -7.07 47.28
N PRO A 230 22.55 -8.15 46.56
CA PRO A 230 23.41 -8.02 45.38
C PRO A 230 22.70 -7.06 44.40
N PRO A 231 23.46 -6.27 43.61
CA PRO A 231 22.85 -5.29 42.71
C PRO A 231 21.78 -6.00 41.89
N ALA A 232 20.58 -5.41 41.88
CA ALA A 232 19.43 -5.91 41.15
C ALA A 232 19.87 -6.22 39.73
N GLN A 233 20.11 -7.50 39.45
CA GLN A 233 20.20 -8.00 38.10
C GLN A 233 18.84 -7.68 37.52
N ALA A 234 18.80 -6.69 36.62
CA ALA A 234 17.74 -6.58 35.64
C ALA A 234 17.51 -8.02 35.16
N SER A 235 16.28 -8.52 35.30
CA SER A 235 15.91 -9.82 34.79
C SER A 235 16.05 -9.79 33.27
N THR A 236 17.28 -9.94 32.78
CA THR A 236 17.58 -10.61 31.54
C THR A 236 17.10 -12.03 31.76
N ALA A 237 15.80 -12.25 31.56
CA ALA A 237 15.32 -13.58 31.19
C ALA A 237 16.29 -14.04 30.11
N GLY A 238 17.10 -15.06 30.43
CA GLY A 238 18.26 -15.43 29.65
C GLY A 238 17.83 -15.52 28.19
N LEU A 239 18.22 -14.52 27.39
CA LEU A 239 18.22 -14.67 25.95
C LEU A 239 19.23 -15.78 25.75
N ASP A 240 18.72 -16.96 25.45
CA ASP A 240 19.49 -18.13 25.10
C ASP A 240 20.61 -17.67 24.17
N GLN A 241 21.87 -17.79 24.62
CA GLN A 241 23.02 -17.18 23.97
C GLN A 241 23.18 -17.85 22.61
N GLY A 242 22.60 -17.25 21.57
CA GLY A 242 22.50 -17.83 20.23
C GLY A 242 21.14 -17.67 19.56
N ARG A 243 20.07 -17.30 20.27
CA ARG A 243 18.79 -17.00 19.62
C ARG A 243 18.89 -15.67 18.86
N PRO A 244 18.45 -15.62 17.59
CA PRO A 244 18.50 -14.39 16.82
C PRO A 244 17.59 -13.32 17.44
N VAL A 245 18.11 -12.10 17.51
CA VAL A 245 17.50 -11.01 18.29
C VAL A 245 16.22 -10.49 17.63
N LEU A 246 16.26 -10.25 16.32
CA LEU A 246 15.12 -9.66 15.60
C LEU A 246 13.87 -10.57 15.60
N PRO A 247 13.95 -11.88 15.29
CA PRO A 247 12.80 -12.78 15.38
C PRO A 247 12.21 -12.85 16.80
N ALA A 248 13.06 -12.83 17.83
CA ALA A 248 12.61 -12.86 19.22
C ALA A 248 11.84 -11.58 19.60
N LEU A 249 12.26 -10.42 19.10
CA LEU A 249 11.59 -9.13 19.34
C LEU A 249 10.29 -8.99 18.53
N LEU A 250 10.23 -9.53 17.32
CA LEU A 250 9.01 -9.45 16.49
C LEU A 250 7.91 -10.43 16.93
N ALA A 251 8.19 -11.32 17.89
CA ALA A 251 7.15 -12.14 18.52
C ALA A 251 6.10 -11.25 19.19
N GLU A 252 4.84 -11.67 19.17
CA GLU A 252 3.73 -10.86 19.67
C GLU A 252 3.95 -10.46 21.14
N GLY A 253 3.84 -9.15 21.40
CA GLY A 253 4.00 -8.59 22.75
C GLY A 253 5.43 -8.51 23.28
N ALA A 254 6.45 -8.90 22.52
CA ALA A 254 7.84 -8.91 23.01
C ALA A 254 8.46 -7.50 23.11
N ILE A 255 8.09 -6.56 22.23
CA ILE A 255 8.59 -5.18 22.28
C ILE A 255 7.63 -4.32 23.11
N LEU A 256 8.01 -4.02 24.34
CA LEU A 256 7.22 -3.20 25.27
C LEU A 256 7.52 -1.69 25.16
N SER A 257 8.68 -1.33 24.61
CA SER A 257 9.13 0.06 24.46
C SER A 257 9.93 0.23 23.17
N PRO A 258 10.03 1.46 22.63
CA PRO A 258 10.91 1.75 21.50
C PRO A 258 12.32 1.20 21.72
N THR A 259 12.80 0.42 20.76
CA THR A 259 14.04 -0.36 20.89
C THR A 259 14.92 -0.15 19.67
N ARG A 260 16.20 0.20 19.90
CA ARG A 260 17.22 0.31 18.86
C ARG A 260 18.05 -0.96 18.83
N LEU A 261 18.24 -1.48 17.62
CA LEU A 261 19.16 -2.55 17.29
C LEU A 261 20.32 -1.95 16.51
N SER A 262 21.53 -2.31 16.93
CA SER A 262 22.78 -1.90 16.30
C SER A 262 23.80 -3.02 16.39
N GLY A 263 24.63 -3.17 15.37
CA GLY A 263 25.72 -4.15 15.34
C GLY A 263 26.88 -3.64 14.48
N GLU A 264 28.05 -4.24 14.63
CA GLU A 264 29.22 -3.86 13.84
C GLU A 264 28.97 -4.14 12.34
N GLY A 265 29.08 -3.09 11.53
CA GLY A 265 28.83 -3.16 10.08
C GLY A 265 27.35 -3.31 9.69
N LEU A 266 26.41 -3.22 10.64
CA LEU A 266 24.98 -3.29 10.39
C LEU A 266 24.34 -1.90 10.45
N ALA A 267 23.36 -1.66 9.58
CA ALA A 267 22.60 -0.42 9.61
C ALA A 267 21.75 -0.34 10.89
N ASP A 268 21.64 0.85 11.48
CA ASP A 268 20.79 1.05 12.64
C ASP A 268 19.32 0.74 12.33
N LEU A 269 18.66 0.06 13.25
CA LEU A 269 17.25 -0.30 13.15
C LEU A 269 16.52 0.09 14.43
N ILE A 270 15.54 0.98 14.33
CA ILE A 270 14.71 1.41 15.46
C ILE A 270 13.31 0.81 15.30
N LEU A 271 12.84 0.12 16.33
CA LEU A 271 11.53 -0.52 16.40
C LEU A 271 10.59 0.32 17.28
N ASP A 272 9.47 0.76 16.72
CA ASP A 272 8.41 1.48 17.41
C ASP A 272 7.20 0.58 17.63
N PRO A 273 7.01 -0.01 18.83
CA PRO A 273 5.88 -0.89 19.10
C PRO A 273 4.53 -0.16 19.10
N LYS A 274 4.52 1.16 19.35
CA LYS A 274 3.28 1.95 19.43
C LYS A 274 2.66 2.11 18.05
N LEU A 275 3.49 2.40 17.05
CA LEU A 275 3.05 2.56 15.66
C LEU A 275 3.17 1.26 14.84
N ARG A 276 3.78 0.21 15.40
CA ARG A 276 4.14 -1.03 14.69
C ARG A 276 4.96 -0.76 13.42
N ARG A 277 5.87 0.20 13.51
CA ARG A 277 6.77 0.63 12.43
C ARG A 277 8.21 0.49 12.84
N TYR A 278 9.07 0.27 11.85
CA TYR A 278 10.51 0.36 12.02
C TYR A 278 11.07 1.53 11.22
N TYR A 279 12.23 2.00 11.65
CA TYR A 279 12.96 3.09 11.01
C TYR A 279 14.39 2.62 10.78
N SER A 280 14.86 2.77 9.53
CA SER A 280 16.25 2.55 9.16
C SER A 280 16.60 3.41 7.96
N ARG A 281 17.90 3.64 7.76
CA ARG A 281 18.45 4.25 6.54
C ARG A 281 18.67 3.24 5.41
N ALA A 282 18.75 1.95 5.75
CA ALA A 282 19.02 0.88 4.81
C ALA A 282 17.72 0.30 4.20
N GLY A 283 17.83 -0.33 3.03
CA GLY A 283 16.72 -1.07 2.42
C GLY A 283 16.35 -2.32 3.23
N LEU A 284 15.16 -2.89 2.99
CA LEU A 284 14.69 -4.07 3.71
C LEU A 284 15.66 -5.27 3.57
N HIS A 285 16.23 -5.46 2.38
CA HIS A 285 17.18 -6.56 2.12
C HIS A 285 18.49 -6.42 2.91
N GLU A 286 18.95 -5.19 3.16
CA GLU A 286 20.16 -4.92 3.94
C GLU A 286 19.98 -5.23 5.44
N LEU A 287 18.74 -5.37 5.90
CA LEU A 287 18.41 -5.77 7.28
C LEU A 287 18.43 -7.29 7.48
N GLN A 288 18.63 -8.09 6.42
CA GLN A 288 18.71 -9.55 6.49
C GLN A 288 19.69 -10.08 7.55
N PRO A 289 20.89 -9.49 7.75
CA PRO A 289 21.82 -9.95 8.78
C PRO A 289 21.25 -9.94 10.20
N TYR A 290 20.27 -9.07 10.51
CA TYR A 290 19.61 -9.06 11.82
C TYR A 290 18.73 -10.29 12.07
N VAL A 291 18.30 -10.99 11.01
CA VAL A 291 17.48 -12.20 11.13
C VAL A 291 18.30 -13.37 11.69
N GLU A 292 19.58 -13.44 11.35
CA GLU A 292 20.47 -14.54 11.71
C GLU A 292 21.38 -14.19 12.89
N ALA A 293 21.66 -12.91 13.11
CA ALA A 293 22.58 -12.47 14.15
C ALA A 293 22.01 -12.68 15.57
N GLY A 294 22.82 -13.33 16.40
CA GLY A 294 22.57 -13.50 17.83
C GLY A 294 22.86 -12.23 18.64
N SER A 295 22.64 -12.32 19.95
CA SER A 295 22.90 -11.22 20.90
C SER A 295 24.37 -10.87 21.07
N ASP A 296 25.28 -11.69 20.54
CA ASP A 296 26.73 -11.43 20.51
C ASP A 296 27.12 -10.38 19.46
N ARG A 297 26.43 -10.37 18.32
CA ARG A 297 26.69 -9.46 17.19
C ARG A 297 25.75 -8.27 17.14
N VAL A 298 24.56 -8.39 17.74
CA VAL A 298 23.53 -7.35 17.77
C VAL A 298 23.26 -6.91 19.20
N GLN A 299 23.48 -5.62 19.45
CA GLN A 299 23.12 -4.97 20.69
C GLN A 299 21.69 -4.42 20.58
N SER A 300 20.90 -4.69 21.62
CA SER A 300 19.54 -4.17 21.77
C SER A 300 19.49 -3.20 22.95
N ALA A 301 19.10 -1.96 22.69
CA ALA A 301 18.96 -0.91 23.70
C ALA A 301 17.60 -0.21 23.58
N ARG A 302 17.08 0.32 24.68
CA ARG A 302 15.90 1.19 24.61
C ARG A 302 16.28 2.49 23.92
N SER A 303 15.48 2.95 22.95
CA SER A 303 15.71 4.23 22.29
C SER A 303 15.12 5.38 23.10
N VAL A 304 15.82 6.52 23.15
CA VAL A 304 15.32 7.73 23.82
C VAL A 304 14.25 8.41 22.96
N GLY A 305 13.34 9.17 23.58
CA GLY A 305 12.25 9.85 22.87
C GLY A 305 12.71 10.79 21.75
N SER A 306 13.83 11.49 21.92
CA SER A 306 14.43 12.36 20.91
C SER A 306 14.97 11.58 19.71
N GLU A 307 15.63 10.44 19.94
CA GLU A 307 16.15 9.58 18.87
C GLU A 307 15.02 8.99 18.02
N LEU A 308 13.95 8.51 18.67
CA LEU A 308 12.78 8.00 17.97
C LEU A 308 12.10 9.10 17.14
N GLN A 309 12.00 10.32 17.69
CA GLN A 309 11.43 11.45 16.99
C GLN A 309 12.26 11.82 15.76
N GLN A 310 13.59 11.87 15.90
CA GLN A 310 14.50 12.12 14.79
C GLN A 310 14.40 11.04 13.71
N ALA A 311 14.24 9.77 14.10
CA ALA A 311 14.06 8.66 13.17
C ALA A 311 12.76 8.78 12.38
N ARG A 312 11.66 9.21 13.02
CA ARG A 312 10.38 9.46 12.35
C ARG A 312 10.44 10.55 11.29
N GLU A 313 11.27 11.56 11.52
CA GLU A 313 11.40 12.71 10.61
C GLU A 313 12.37 12.43 9.45
N ASN A 314 13.44 11.66 9.69
CA ASN A 314 14.58 11.60 8.78
C ASN A 314 14.85 10.21 8.16
N GLN A 315 14.10 9.18 8.54
CA GLN A 315 14.34 7.81 8.08
C GLN A 315 13.10 7.21 7.41
N ARG A 316 13.32 6.23 6.53
CA ARG A 316 12.24 5.48 5.89
C ARG A 316 11.49 4.68 6.94
N ALA A 317 10.18 4.85 6.97
CA ALA A 317 9.31 4.16 7.90
C ALA A 317 8.74 2.88 7.25
N GLY A 318 9.22 1.72 7.67
CA GLY A 318 8.67 0.43 7.26
C GLY A 318 7.70 -0.15 8.30
N SER A 319 6.98 -1.21 7.93
CA SER A 319 6.02 -1.90 8.80
C SER A 319 6.65 -3.11 9.50
N PHE A 320 6.12 -3.50 10.65
CA PHE A 320 6.54 -4.76 11.27
C PHE A 320 6.19 -5.99 10.41
N ASP A 321 5.21 -5.89 9.50
CA ASP A 321 4.92 -6.96 8.54
C ASP A 321 6.09 -7.18 7.59
N GLU A 322 6.74 -6.12 7.10
CA GLU A 322 7.92 -6.24 6.22
C GLU A 322 9.08 -6.95 6.93
N LEU A 323 9.32 -6.66 8.22
CA LEU A 323 10.34 -7.36 8.98
C LEU A 323 9.96 -8.83 9.25
N ARG A 324 8.70 -9.10 9.60
CA ARG A 324 8.21 -10.48 9.79
C ARG A 324 8.29 -11.29 8.49
N TRP A 325 7.97 -10.65 7.38
CA TRP A 325 8.12 -11.20 6.05
C TRP A 325 9.58 -11.54 5.73
N LEU A 326 10.51 -10.61 6.01
CA LEU A 326 11.95 -10.84 5.82
C LEU A 326 12.48 -11.99 6.69
N VAL A 327 12.02 -12.07 7.94
CA VAL A 327 12.35 -13.18 8.85
C VAL A 327 11.88 -14.51 8.26
N ALA A 328 10.61 -14.59 7.83
CA ALA A 328 10.04 -15.80 7.25
C ALA A 328 10.73 -16.21 5.94
N LEU A 329 11.02 -15.26 5.06
CA LEU A 329 11.76 -15.49 3.81
C LEU A 329 13.13 -16.13 4.08
N THR A 330 13.88 -15.59 5.05
CA THR A 330 15.25 -16.04 5.34
C THR A 330 15.28 -17.39 6.08
N THR A 331 14.27 -17.66 6.92
CA THR A 331 14.21 -18.86 7.78
C THR A 331 13.58 -20.08 7.11
N SER A 332 12.82 -19.89 6.03
CA SER A 332 12.11 -20.94 5.28
C SER A 332 13.06 -21.95 4.60
N ARG A 333 14.24 -21.51 4.12
CA ARG A 333 15.31 -22.38 3.58
C ARG A 333 14.81 -23.38 2.52
N GLY A 334 13.95 -22.94 1.62
CA GLY A 334 13.44 -23.72 0.50
C GLY A 334 12.48 -24.84 0.90
N ARG A 335 11.80 -24.76 2.06
CA ARG A 335 10.84 -25.77 2.51
C ARG A 335 9.46 -25.15 2.70
N LEU A 336 8.46 -25.62 1.97
CA LEU A 336 7.08 -25.19 2.15
C LEU A 336 6.59 -25.49 3.57
N ASP A 337 5.88 -24.52 4.18
CA ASP A 337 5.26 -24.70 5.49
C ASP A 337 4.30 -25.91 5.49
N ALA A 338 4.30 -26.68 6.57
CA ALA A 338 3.49 -27.90 6.68
C ALA A 338 1.97 -27.62 6.69
N SER A 339 1.54 -26.39 7.00
CA SER A 339 0.14 -25.99 6.90
C SER A 339 -0.34 -25.78 5.46
N LEU A 340 0.58 -25.67 4.49
CA LEU A 340 0.29 -25.37 3.10
C LEU A 340 0.25 -26.64 2.24
N ASP A 341 -0.73 -26.72 1.34
CA ASP A 341 -0.84 -27.85 0.39
C ASP A 341 0.08 -27.62 -0.82
N PRO A 342 1.08 -28.47 -1.08
CA PRO A 342 1.93 -28.34 -2.26
C PRO A 342 1.15 -28.47 -3.59
N GLY A 343 -0.04 -29.08 -3.56
CA GLY A 343 -0.94 -29.18 -4.71
C GLY A 343 -1.90 -27.99 -4.88
N GLY A 344 -1.86 -27.02 -3.98
CA GLY A 344 -2.71 -25.83 -3.98
C GLY A 344 -2.39 -24.84 -5.09
N SER A 345 -3.30 -23.89 -5.28
CA SER A 345 -3.04 -22.64 -6.02
C SER A 345 -3.01 -21.47 -5.05
N TYR A 346 -2.07 -20.56 -5.27
CA TYR A 346 -1.78 -19.46 -4.36
C TYR A 346 -1.77 -18.12 -5.09
N SER A 347 -2.30 -17.09 -4.44
CA SER A 347 -2.20 -15.68 -4.88
C SER A 347 -1.84 -14.76 -3.71
N VAL A 348 -1.34 -13.58 -4.03
CA VAL A 348 -0.99 -12.55 -3.04
C VAL A 348 -1.98 -11.40 -3.17
N SER A 349 -2.73 -11.10 -2.12
CA SER A 349 -3.72 -10.01 -2.13
C SER A 349 -3.08 -8.62 -2.06
N HIS A 350 -2.01 -8.48 -1.28
CA HIS A 350 -1.32 -7.20 -1.06
C HIS A 350 0.20 -7.41 -1.02
N ALA A 351 0.85 -7.26 -2.19
CA ALA A 351 2.29 -7.36 -2.33
C ALA A 351 3.02 -6.25 -1.53
N LEU A 352 4.24 -6.54 -1.08
CA LEU A 352 5.08 -5.55 -0.38
C LEU A 352 5.92 -4.75 -1.38
N ASP A 353 5.79 -3.42 -1.35
CA ASP A 353 6.54 -2.50 -2.23
C ASP A 353 8.05 -2.49 -1.95
N SER A 354 8.48 -2.84 -0.73
CA SER A 354 9.88 -2.79 -0.31
C SER A 354 10.70 -4.04 -0.69
N ALA A 355 10.09 -5.03 -1.35
CA ALA A 355 10.71 -6.32 -1.67
C ALA A 355 11.20 -6.56 -3.14
N PRO A 356 11.05 -5.65 -4.13
CA PRO A 356 11.45 -5.95 -5.51
C PRO A 356 12.98 -6.09 -5.69
N ASP A 357 13.77 -5.56 -4.76
CA ASP A 357 15.24 -5.65 -4.77
C ASP A 357 15.76 -7.07 -4.47
N LEU A 358 14.89 -7.96 -3.97
CA LEU A 358 15.23 -9.33 -3.65
C LEU A 358 15.11 -10.20 -4.92
N ARG A 359 16.24 -10.76 -5.36
CA ARG A 359 16.33 -11.59 -6.57
C ARG A 359 15.28 -12.72 -6.50
N ALA A 360 14.57 -12.92 -7.60
CA ALA A 360 13.38 -13.79 -7.80
C ALA A 360 12.03 -13.30 -7.21
N HIS A 361 12.00 -12.51 -6.12
CA HIS A 361 10.75 -12.11 -5.48
C HIS A 361 9.76 -11.41 -6.43
N GLY A 362 10.18 -10.31 -7.06
CA GLY A 362 9.31 -9.51 -7.91
C GLY A 362 8.69 -10.31 -9.06
N ARG A 363 9.44 -11.24 -9.65
CA ARG A 363 8.94 -12.11 -10.74
C ARG A 363 7.90 -13.11 -10.24
N ILE A 364 8.13 -13.73 -9.07
CA ILE A 364 7.20 -14.70 -8.49
C ILE A 364 5.90 -13.98 -8.10
N VAL A 365 6.01 -12.86 -7.38
CA VAL A 365 4.84 -12.11 -6.88
C VAL A 365 4.01 -11.51 -8.00
N ALA A 366 4.64 -11.02 -9.07
CA ALA A 366 3.92 -10.52 -10.24
C ALA A 366 3.00 -11.58 -10.87
N LEU A 367 3.43 -12.85 -10.90
CA LEU A 367 2.62 -13.97 -11.39
C LEU A 367 1.52 -14.38 -10.40
N MET A 368 1.73 -14.14 -9.11
CA MET A 368 0.77 -14.43 -8.03
C MET A 368 -0.33 -13.38 -7.89
N ALA A 369 -0.45 -12.43 -8.82
CA ALA A 369 -1.64 -11.57 -8.94
C ALA A 369 -2.91 -12.39 -9.23
N THR A 370 -2.75 -13.58 -9.82
CA THR A 370 -3.82 -14.58 -9.98
C THR A 370 -3.44 -15.90 -9.30
N PRO A 371 -4.42 -16.70 -8.84
CA PRO A 371 -4.12 -17.98 -8.18
C PRO A 371 -3.35 -18.94 -9.11
N MET A 372 -2.15 -19.34 -8.71
CA MET A 372 -1.27 -20.19 -9.51
C MET A 372 -0.67 -21.34 -8.70
N HIS A 373 -0.47 -22.49 -9.35
CA HIS A 373 0.22 -23.64 -8.75
C HIS A 373 1.72 -23.39 -8.58
N LEU A 374 2.31 -23.88 -7.48
CA LEU A 374 3.71 -23.65 -7.12
C LEU A 374 4.72 -24.08 -8.21
N HIS A 375 4.48 -25.24 -8.85
CA HIS A 375 5.35 -25.71 -9.93
C HIS A 375 5.24 -24.87 -11.22
N VAL A 376 4.08 -24.28 -11.47
CA VAL A 376 3.88 -23.35 -12.59
C VAL A 376 4.60 -22.04 -12.30
N LEU A 377 4.50 -21.53 -11.06
CA LEU A 377 5.25 -20.34 -10.62
C LEU A 377 6.75 -20.51 -10.85
N ALA A 378 7.34 -21.63 -10.41
CA ALA A 378 8.77 -21.90 -10.62
C ALA A 378 9.14 -21.89 -12.11
N ARG A 379 8.34 -22.60 -12.94
CA ARG A 379 8.60 -22.70 -14.38
C ARG A 379 8.49 -21.36 -15.12
N VAL A 380 7.45 -20.57 -14.85
CA VAL A 380 7.15 -19.33 -15.59
C VAL A 380 8.02 -18.17 -15.09
N SER A 381 8.30 -18.09 -13.79
CA SER A 381 9.19 -17.05 -13.23
C SER A 381 10.68 -17.31 -13.52
N GLY A 382 11.04 -18.56 -13.87
CA GLY A 382 12.42 -19.01 -13.99
C GLY A 382 13.15 -19.11 -12.63
N ALA A 383 12.40 -19.07 -11.52
CA ALA A 383 12.92 -19.25 -10.17
C ALA A 383 13.03 -20.73 -9.79
N GLN A 384 13.88 -21.04 -8.81
CA GLN A 384 13.92 -22.37 -8.23
C GLN A 384 12.68 -22.62 -7.37
N MET A 385 12.28 -23.89 -7.21
CA MET A 385 11.15 -24.25 -6.35
C MET A 385 11.36 -23.79 -4.90
N GLU A 386 12.61 -23.85 -4.43
CA GLU A 386 13.01 -23.39 -3.10
C GLU A 386 12.69 -21.89 -2.90
N GLU A 387 13.02 -21.05 -3.88
CA GLU A 387 12.72 -19.62 -3.86
C GLU A 387 11.21 -19.36 -3.87
N VAL A 388 10.44 -20.16 -4.61
CA VAL A 388 8.98 -20.09 -4.61
C VAL A 388 8.41 -20.42 -3.23
N PHE A 389 8.92 -21.48 -2.58
CA PHE A 389 8.49 -21.85 -1.22
C PHE A 389 8.82 -20.76 -0.21
N ASP A 390 10.01 -20.15 -0.30
CA ASP A 390 10.42 -19.06 0.59
C ASP A 390 9.48 -17.85 0.45
N VAL A 391 9.15 -17.44 -0.78
CA VAL A 391 8.23 -16.33 -1.02
C VAL A 391 6.83 -16.63 -0.51
N VAL A 392 6.30 -17.83 -0.79
CA VAL A 392 4.96 -18.25 -0.36
C VAL A 392 4.87 -18.29 1.17
N ASN A 393 5.86 -18.88 1.84
CA ASN A 393 5.92 -18.91 3.30
C ASN A 393 6.02 -17.51 3.90
N ALA A 394 6.78 -16.61 3.27
CA ALA A 394 6.91 -15.24 3.75
C ALA A 394 5.57 -14.49 3.71
N TYR A 395 4.78 -14.65 2.65
CA TYR A 395 3.43 -14.06 2.57
C TYR A 395 2.41 -14.77 3.48
N HIS A 396 2.55 -16.08 3.67
CA HIS A 396 1.74 -16.83 4.63
C HIS A 396 1.97 -16.32 6.06
N ALA A 397 3.22 -16.08 6.46
CA ALA A 397 3.59 -15.62 7.80
C ALA A 397 3.01 -14.24 8.19
N ILE A 398 2.70 -13.41 7.20
CA ILE A 398 2.06 -12.10 7.41
C ILE A 398 0.56 -12.10 7.08
N GLY A 399 -0.02 -13.25 6.75
CA GLY A 399 -1.46 -13.40 6.48
C GLY A 399 -1.92 -12.73 5.18
N ARG A 400 -1.05 -12.61 4.17
CA ARG A 400 -1.36 -11.97 2.87
C ARG A 400 -1.35 -12.95 1.70
N LEU A 401 -1.46 -14.24 2.01
CA LEU A 401 -1.52 -15.33 1.05
C LEU A 401 -2.95 -15.85 0.95
N ASP A 402 -3.52 -15.82 -0.25
CA ASP A 402 -4.79 -16.46 -0.54
C ASP A 402 -4.54 -17.87 -1.09
N TYR A 403 -5.41 -18.80 -0.72
CA TYR A 403 -5.25 -20.22 -1.03
C TYR A 403 -6.53 -20.79 -1.65
N VAL A 404 -6.35 -21.49 -2.77
CA VAL A 404 -7.38 -22.30 -3.40
C VAL A 404 -6.96 -23.78 -3.31
N PRO A 405 -7.70 -24.62 -2.57
CA PRO A 405 -7.35 -26.03 -2.41
C PRO A 405 -7.47 -26.79 -3.72
N ARG A 406 -6.65 -27.85 -3.87
CA ARG A 406 -6.72 -28.74 -5.04
C ARG A 406 -8.11 -29.37 -5.19
N GLN A 407 -8.55 -29.58 -6.42
CA GLN A 407 -9.89 -30.10 -6.74
C GLN A 407 -10.24 -31.41 -6.01
N SER A 408 -9.25 -32.27 -5.75
CA SER A 408 -9.47 -33.51 -5.00
C SER A 408 -9.85 -33.28 -3.53
N LEU A 409 -9.39 -32.19 -2.90
CA LEU A 409 -9.78 -31.79 -1.54
C LEU A 409 -11.07 -30.95 -1.52
N GLN A 410 -11.33 -30.15 -2.57
CA GLN A 410 -12.62 -29.47 -2.73
C GLN A 410 -13.81 -30.44 -2.77
N GLY A 411 -13.60 -31.63 -3.36
CA GLY A 411 -14.58 -32.72 -3.36
C GLY A 411 -14.90 -33.29 -1.97
N TYR A 412 -13.94 -33.30 -1.05
CA TYR A 412 -14.14 -33.70 0.35
C TYR A 412 -14.83 -32.59 1.17
N ALA A 413 -14.41 -31.33 1.01
CA ALA A 413 -15.01 -30.19 1.72
C ALA A 413 -16.49 -29.98 1.36
N LYS A 414 -16.87 -30.08 0.07
CA LYS A 414 -18.27 -30.04 -0.37
C LYS A 414 -19.11 -31.23 0.12
N LYS A 415 -18.47 -32.36 0.44
CA LYS A 415 -19.17 -33.57 0.93
C LYS A 415 -19.43 -33.50 2.43
N ASP A 416 -18.55 -32.87 3.20
CA ASP A 416 -18.77 -32.59 4.63
C ASP A 416 -19.83 -31.52 4.87
N GLU A 417 -19.92 -30.48 4.04
CA GLU A 417 -21.00 -29.49 4.15
C GLU A 417 -22.39 -30.08 3.85
N ARG A 418 -22.46 -31.13 3.04
CA ARG A 418 -23.71 -31.82 2.69
C ARG A 418 -24.12 -32.92 3.68
N ASN A 419 -23.34 -33.20 4.72
CA ASN A 419 -23.66 -34.24 5.69
C ASN A 419 -24.07 -33.63 7.05
N PRO A 420 -25.33 -33.21 7.23
CA PRO A 420 -25.80 -32.63 8.50
C PRO A 420 -25.78 -33.62 9.68
N LEU A 421 -25.47 -34.91 9.44
CA LEU A 421 -25.40 -35.95 10.46
C LEU A 421 -24.05 -36.05 11.18
N SER A 422 -22.97 -35.45 10.67
CA SER A 422 -21.66 -35.49 11.35
C SER A 422 -21.56 -34.54 12.56
N ARG A 423 -22.44 -33.53 12.66
CA ARG A 423 -22.51 -32.60 13.79
C ARG A 423 -23.26 -33.15 15.01
N LEU A 424 -23.87 -34.33 14.92
CA LEU A 424 -24.67 -34.92 16.01
C LEU A 424 -23.86 -35.78 17.00
N PHE A 425 -22.58 -36.07 16.73
CA PHE A 425 -21.78 -36.97 17.56
C PHE A 425 -20.55 -36.34 18.25
N SER A 426 -20.38 -35.01 18.17
CA SER A 426 -19.31 -34.33 18.91
C SER A 426 -19.88 -33.58 20.13
N ARG A 427 -20.40 -34.34 21.09
CA ARG A 427 -20.54 -33.93 22.49
C ARG A 427 -20.69 -35.16 23.37
N LYS A 428 -19.60 -35.58 23.98
CA LYS A 428 -19.56 -36.06 25.37
C LYS A 428 -18.15 -35.88 25.92
#